data_AF-A0A524C6B1-F1
#
_entry.id   AF-A0A524C6B1-F1
#
_cell.length_a   1.000
_cell.length_b   1.000
_cell.length_c   1.000
_cell.angle_alpha   90.00
_cell.angle_beta   90.00
_cell.angle_gamma   90.00
#
_symmetry.space_group_name_H-M   'P 1'
#
loop_
_entity.id
_entity.type
_entity.pdbx_description
1 polymer ?
#
loop_
_entity_poly.entity_id
_entity_poly.type
_entity_poly.pdbx_seq_one_letter_code
_entity_poly.pdbx_strand_id
1 'polypeptide(L)' 'MDAVEEKKIIDEIIKDRSLSYSIEILEVEGDKYTVRNNFGSTIVYYKKGKNYFIEDELK' A
#
# COMPACT_ATOMS: atom_id res chain seq x y z
N MET A 1 -10.65 3.10 11.08
CA MET A 1 -10.59 1.85 10.30
C MET A 1 -10.15 0.73 11.22
N ASP A 2 -10.64 -0.47 10.99
CA ASP A 2 -10.24 -1.65 11.74
C ASP A 2 -8.80 -2.04 11.36
N ALA A 3 -7.90 -2.07 12.34
CA ALA A 3 -6.48 -2.41 12.16
C ALA A 3 -6.23 -3.74 11.44
N VAL A 4 -7.25 -4.60 11.38
CA VAL A 4 -7.22 -5.89 10.67
C VAL A 4 -7.26 -5.71 9.15
N GLU A 5 -8.03 -4.76 8.62
CA GLU A 5 -8.09 -4.49 7.18
C GLU A 5 -6.78 -3.88 6.69
N GLU A 6 -6.21 -2.94 7.44
CA GLU A 6 -4.93 -2.32 7.12
C GLU A 6 -3.82 -3.36 6.99
N LYS A 7 -3.72 -4.27 7.96
CA LYS A 7 -2.70 -5.33 7.95
C LYS A 7 -2.85 -6.27 6.75
N LYS A 8 -4.10 -6.54 6.35
CA LYS A 8 -4.40 -7.38 5.19
C LYS A 8 -3.99 -6.72 3.88
N ILE A 9 -4.28 -5.43 3.73
CA ILE A 9 -3.86 -4.64 2.55
C ILE A 9 -2.34 -4.60 2.43
N ILE A 10 -1.64 -4.38 3.55
CA ILE A 10 -0.17 -4.39 3.59
C ILE A 10 0.39 -5.73 3.13
N ASP A 11 -0.14 -6.85 3.65
CA ASP A 11 0.29 -8.20 3.26
C ASP A 11 0.02 -8.47 1.77
N GLU A 12 -1.12 -8.02 1.25
CA GLU A 12 -1.44 -8.11 -0.18
C GLU A 12 -0.45 -7.31 -1.04
N ILE A 13 -0.16 -6.05 -0.69
CA ILE A 13 0.78 -5.21 -1.44
C ILE A 13 2.19 -5.80 -1.42
N ILE A 14 2.65 -6.29 -0.26
CA ILE A 14 3.97 -6.92 -0.12
C ILE A 14 4.07 -8.16 -1.00
N LYS A 15 3.03 -9.01 -1.03
CA LYS A 15 3.00 -10.22 -1.85
C LYS A 15 2.90 -9.92 -3.34
N ASP A 16 2.00 -9.01 -3.73
CA ASP A 16 1.75 -8.63 -5.11
C ASP A 16 3.00 -8.02 -5.77
N ARG A 17 3.66 -7.10 -5.05
CA ARG A 17 4.85 -6.39 -5.55
C ARG A 17 6.16 -7.08 -5.20
N SER A 18 6.12 -8.21 -4.48
CA SER A 18 7.30 -8.89 -3.92
C SER A 18 8.25 -7.92 -3.19
N LEU A 19 7.69 -7.05 -2.35
CA LEU A 19 8.47 -6.05 -1.63
C LEU A 19 9.40 -6.74 -0.63
N SER A 20 10.69 -6.43 -0.70
CA SER A 20 11.68 -6.94 0.26
C SER A 20 11.67 -6.18 1.60
N TYR A 21 10.71 -5.28 1.80
CA TYR A 21 10.66 -4.37 2.94
C TYR A 21 9.25 -4.25 3.52
N SER A 22 9.19 -3.99 4.81
CA SER A 22 7.94 -3.69 5.50
C SER A 22 7.43 -2.30 5.14
N ILE A 23 6.10 -2.19 5.03
CA ILE A 23 5.38 -0.94 4.81
C ILE A 23 4.31 -0.80 5.91
N GLU A 24 3.98 0.44 6.25
CA GLU A 24 2.94 0.81 7.21
C GLU A 24 1.94 1.73 6.52
N ILE A 25 0.64 1.47 6.69
CA ILE A 25 -0.39 2.39 6.18
C ILE A 25 -0.41 3.63 7.06
N LEU A 26 -0.27 4.80 6.42
CA LEU A 26 -0.43 6.10 7.06
C LEU A 26 -1.85 6.61 6.91
N GLU A 27 -2.43 6.45 5.72
CA GLU A 27 -3.72 7.01 5.38
C GLU A 27 -4.42 6.15 4.32
N VAL A 28 -5.75 6.07 4.42
CA VAL A 28 -6.58 5.34 3.45
C VAL A 28 -7.73 6.23 3.03
N GLU A 29 -7.78 6.53 1.73
CA GLU A 29 -8.81 7.32 1.07
C GLU A 29 -9.53 6.45 0.04
N GLY A 30 -10.48 5.62 0.49
CA GLY A 30 -11.25 4.74 -0.39
C GLY A 30 -10.37 3.69 -1.08
N ASP A 31 -10.09 3.90 -2.37
CA ASP A 31 -9.22 3.04 -3.19
C ASP A 31 -7.74 3.45 -3.14
N LYS A 32 -7.40 4.52 -2.41
CA LYS A 32 -6.04 5.04 -2.27
C LYS A 32 -5.48 4.70 -0.88
N TYR A 33 -4.26 4.20 -0.84
CA TYR A 33 -3.55 3.73 0.33
C TYR A 33 -2.19 4.39 0.38
N THR A 34 -2.04 5.38 1.25
CA THR A 34 -0.75 6.01 1.51
C THR A 34 -0.01 5.15 2.50
N VAL A 35 1.11 4.57 2.08
CA VAL A 35 1.96 3.74 2.93
C VAL A 35 3.35 4.35 3.09
N ARG A 36 4.00 4.07 4.21
CA ARG A 36 5.38 4.42 4.49
C ARG A 36 6.22 3.16 4.53
N ASN A 37 7.33 3.13 3.81
CA ASN A 37 8.28 2.05 3.97
C ASN A 37 9.19 2.28 5.20
N ASN A 38 9.84 1.22 5.64
CA ASN A 38 10.82 1.29 6.74
C ASN A 38 12.09 2.12 6.40
N PHE A 39 12.26 2.53 5.15
CA PHE A 39 13.31 3.45 4.72
C PHE A 39 12.92 4.92 4.88
N GLY A 40 11.68 5.20 5.31
CA GLY A 40 11.16 6.55 5.50
C GLY A 40 10.55 7.18 4.24
N SER A 41 10.51 6.47 3.12
CA SER A 41 9.83 6.89 1.89
C SER A 41 8.33 6.63 1.98
N THR A 42 7.54 7.62 1.55
CA THR A 42 6.09 7.49 1.43
C THR A 42 5.73 7.09 0.01
N ILE A 43 4.90 6.07 -0.14
CA ILE A 43 4.45 5.50 -1.41
C ILE A 43 2.93 5.49 -1.38
N VAL A 44 2.30 5.98 -2.45
CA VAL A 44 0.84 5.95 -2.59
C VAL A 44 0.46 4.81 -3.50
N TYR A 45 -0.31 3.86 -2.98
CA TYR A 45 -0.90 2.76 -3.73
C TYR A 45 -2.36 3.04 -4.05
N TYR A 46 -2.81 2.66 -5.24
CA TYR A 46 -4.19 2.68 -5.68
C TYR A 46 -4.64 1.26 -5.97
N LYS A 47 -5.72 0.83 -5.34
CA LYS A 47 -6.38 -0.42 -5.66
C LYS A 47 -7.24 -0.23 -6.90
N LYS A 48 -6.93 -0.98 -7.95
CA LYS A 48 -7.79 -1.09 -9.14
C LYS A 48 -8.15 -2.55 -9.33
N GLY A 49 -9.33 -2.92 -8.88
CA GLY A 49 -9.83 -4.29 -8.92
C GLY A 49 -9.07 -5.21 -7.95
N LYS A 50 -8.23 -6.10 -8.48
CA LYS A 50 -7.43 -7.06 -7.70
C LYS A 50 -5.96 -6.66 -7.51
N ASN A 51 -5.49 -5.65 -8.23
CA ASN A 51 -4.07 -5.27 -8.24
C ASN A 51 -3.87 -3.91 -7.58
N TYR A 52 -2.66 -3.70 -7.07
CA TYR A 52 -2.24 -2.45 -6.43
C TYR A 52 -1.22 -1.73 -7.33
N PHE A 53 -1.52 -0.49 -7.68
CA PHE A 53 -0.69 0.35 -8.56
C PHE A 53 -0.09 1.50 -7.75
N ILE A 54 1.17 1.86 -7.97
CA ILE A 54 1.69 3.09 -7.35
C ILE A 54 1.30 4.31 -8.18
N GLU A 55 0.96 5.42 -7.50
CA GLU A 55 0.63 6.69 -8.14
C GLU A 55 1.74 7.15 -9.09
N ASP A 56 3.00 6.92 -8.70
CA ASP A 56 4.18 7.34 -9.45
C ASP A 56 4.32 6.62 -10.81
N GLU A 57 3.80 5.38 -10.94
CA GLU A 57 3.81 4.62 -12.20
C GLU A 57 2.64 4.97 -13.14
N LEU A 58 1.65 5.71 -12.66
CA LEU A 58 0.50 6.15 -13.47
C LEU A 58 0.77 7.45 -14.23
N LYS A 59 2.01 7.96 -14.18
CA LYS A 59 2.42 9.26 -14.75
C LYS A 59 2.96 9.16 -16.17
#